data_AF-A0A1G1IGS0-F1
#
_entry.id   AF-A0A1G1IGS0-F1
#
_cell.length_a   1.000
_cell.length_b   1.000
_cell.length_c   1.000
_cell.angle_alpha   90.00
_cell.angle_beta   90.00
_cell.angle_gamma   90.00
#
_symmetry.space_group_name_H-M   'P 1'
#
loop_
_entity.id
_entity.type
_entity.pdbx_description
1 polymer ?
#
loop_
_entity_poly.entity_id
_entity_poly.type
_entity_poly.pdbx_seq_one_letter_code
_entity_poly.pdbx_strand_id
1 'polypeptide(L)'
;MAPDRIVFAMANPDAEIKPELARSRCRIFATGRSDYPNQINNALAFPGIFRGALDVQAREINDVMKMAAARAIAGIIQSDTLTEDCIIPSVFDKQVVPRVAAAVAQTARETGVARKT
;
A
#
# COMPACT_ATOMS: atom_id res chain seq x y z
N MET A 1 -23.49 -11.83 3.37
CA MET A 1 -22.09 -11.71 2.88
C MET A 1 -21.42 -13.07 2.94
N ALA A 2 -20.53 -13.35 1.98
CA ALA A 2 -19.76 -14.60 1.87
C ALA A 2 -18.99 -14.95 3.17
N PRO A 3 -18.59 -16.22 3.37
CA PRO A 3 -17.56 -16.56 4.36
C PRO A 3 -16.26 -15.78 4.08
N ASP A 4 -15.42 -15.59 5.09
CA ASP A 4 -14.10 -14.95 4.98
C ASP A 4 -14.08 -13.50 4.49
N ARG A 5 -14.89 -12.65 5.13
CA ARG A 5 -15.10 -11.26 4.70
C ARG A 5 -13.86 -10.42 4.94
N ILE A 6 -13.57 -9.53 3.99
CA ILE A 6 -12.57 -8.48 4.11
C ILE A 6 -13.30 -7.14 4.20
N VAL A 7 -13.00 -6.35 5.22
CA VAL A 7 -13.62 -5.04 5.47
C VAL A 7 -12.54 -3.99 5.63
N PHE A 8 -12.56 -2.96 4.78
CA PHE A 8 -11.66 -1.80 4.85
C PHE A 8 -12.50 -0.57 5.21
N ALA A 9 -12.37 -0.08 6.45
CA ALA A 9 -13.06 1.11 6.95
C ALA A 9 -12.04 2.25 7.10
N MET A 10 -11.82 3.01 6.02
CA MET A 10 -10.67 3.91 5.84
C MET A 10 -10.99 5.39 6.02
N ALA A 11 -12.24 5.76 6.34
CA ALA A 11 -12.56 7.14 6.68
C ALA A 11 -11.75 7.60 7.91
N ASN A 12 -11.37 8.88 7.93
CA ASN A 12 -10.59 9.50 9.02
C ASN A 12 -11.24 10.83 9.45
N PRO A 13 -11.17 11.20 10.75
CA PRO A 13 -10.62 10.41 11.86
C PRO A 13 -11.56 9.27 12.32
N ASP A 14 -12.84 9.38 11.99
CA ASP A 14 -13.86 8.39 12.31
C ASP A 14 -14.08 7.44 11.12
N ALA A 15 -13.85 6.15 11.34
CA ALA A 15 -14.07 5.11 10.36
C ALA A 15 -15.58 4.88 10.10
N GLU A 16 -15.92 4.31 8.94
CA GLU A 16 -17.29 4.01 8.52
C GLU A 16 -18.02 3.08 9.48
N ILE A 17 -17.28 2.23 10.20
CA ILE A 17 -17.77 1.38 11.27
C ILE A 17 -16.71 1.31 12.37
N LYS A 18 -17.16 1.36 13.62
CA LYS A 18 -16.30 1.15 14.78
C LYS A 18 -15.63 -0.23 14.70
N PRO A 19 -14.28 -0.32 14.79
CA PRO A 19 -13.57 -1.60 14.69
C PRO A 19 -14.12 -2.68 15.62
N GLU A 20 -14.53 -2.31 16.83
CA GLU A 20 -15.10 -3.21 17.85
C GLU A 20 -16.38 -3.91 17.39
N LEU A 21 -17.14 -3.26 16.49
CA LEU A 21 -18.40 -3.80 15.96
C LEU A 21 -18.20 -4.67 14.71
N ALA A 22 -17.06 -4.54 14.03
CA ALA A 22 -16.81 -5.16 12.73
C ALA A 22 -15.81 -6.31 12.81
N ARG A 23 -14.78 -6.21 13.65
CA ARG A 23 -13.62 -7.12 13.67
C ARG A 23 -14.00 -8.59 13.92
N SER A 24 -15.02 -8.87 14.74
CA SER A 24 -15.52 -10.23 14.98
C SER A 24 -16.45 -10.78 13.88
N ARG A 25 -16.82 -9.93 12.90
CA ARG A 25 -17.78 -10.26 11.83
C ARG A 25 -17.13 -10.43 10.46
N CYS A 26 -15.82 -10.19 10.38
CA CYS A 26 -14.99 -10.34 9.19
C CYS A 26 -13.71 -11.12 9.53
N ARG A 27 -13.11 -11.72 8.50
CA ARG A 27 -11.83 -12.41 8.61
C ARG A 27 -10.67 -11.43 8.59
N ILE A 28 -10.75 -10.39 7.76
CA ILE A 28 -9.75 -9.32 7.70
C ILE A 28 -10.46 -8.00 7.93
N PHE A 29 -9.95 -7.22 8.87
CA PHE A 29 -10.36 -5.84 9.11
C PHE A 29 -9.17 -4.92 8.92
N ALA A 30 -9.34 -3.83 8.18
CA ALA A 30 -8.33 -2.80 7.98
C ALA A 30 -8.96 -1.40 8.13
N THR A 31 -8.15 -0.42 8.55
CA THR A 31 -8.62 0.95 8.79
C THR A 31 -7.53 1.98 8.50
N GLY A 32 -7.88 3.27 8.45
CA GLY A 32 -6.91 4.37 8.33
C GLY A 32 -6.19 4.70 9.65
N ARG A 33 -6.75 4.25 10.78
CA ARG A 33 -6.25 4.57 12.13
C ARG A 33 -4.99 3.77 12.48
N SER A 34 -4.06 4.43 13.19
CA SER A 34 -2.76 3.86 13.58
C SER A 34 -2.80 2.99 14.84
N ASP A 35 -3.89 3.03 15.60
CA ASP A 35 -4.07 2.28 16.84
C ASP A 35 -4.66 0.87 16.64
N TYR A 36 -4.85 0.45 15.38
CA TYR A 36 -5.34 -0.88 15.01
C TYR A 36 -4.40 -1.58 14.01
N PRO A 37 -4.42 -2.92 13.96
CA PRO A 37 -3.77 -3.68 12.90
C PRO A 37 -4.27 -3.29 11.50
N ASN A 38 -3.47 -3.61 10.49
CA ASN A 38 -3.80 -3.35 9.09
C ASN A 38 -4.13 -1.87 8.80
N GLN A 39 -3.25 -0.96 9.22
CA GLN A 39 -3.39 0.45 8.89
C GLN A 39 -3.15 0.68 7.39
N ILE A 40 -4.20 1.05 6.66
CA ILE A 40 -4.10 1.48 5.26
C ILE A 40 -3.82 2.97 5.23
N ASN A 41 -2.59 3.33 4.83
CA ASN A 41 -2.16 4.72 4.81
C ASN A 41 -1.39 5.05 3.51
N ASN A 42 -1.67 6.21 2.92
CA ASN A 42 -0.97 6.69 1.73
C ASN A 42 0.53 6.96 1.98
N ALA A 43 0.96 7.07 3.25
CA ALA A 43 2.35 7.12 3.67
C ALA A 43 3.19 5.92 3.19
N LEU A 44 2.55 4.78 2.91
CA LEU A 44 3.21 3.62 2.31
C LEU A 44 3.49 3.79 0.81
N ALA A 45 2.82 4.74 0.15
CA ALA A 45 2.85 4.89 -1.30
C ALA A 45 3.60 6.16 -1.73
N PHE A 46 3.18 7.33 -1.25
CA PHE A 46 3.66 8.60 -1.83
C PHE A 46 5.18 8.77 -1.77
N PRO A 47 5.92 8.44 -0.67
CA PRO A 47 7.35 8.68 -0.65
C PRO A 47 8.08 7.86 -1.72
N GLY A 48 7.69 6.59 -1.89
CA GLY A 48 8.27 5.70 -2.89
C GLY A 48 7.88 6.08 -4.32
N ILE A 49 6.60 6.38 -4.57
CA ILE A 49 6.11 6.79 -5.89
C ILE A 49 6.85 8.04 -6.37
N PHE A 50 6.90 9.08 -5.53
CA PHE A 50 7.59 10.32 -5.89
C PHE A 50 9.09 10.09 -6.04
N ARG A 51 9.73 9.32 -5.15
CA ARG A 51 11.15 9.02 -5.27
C ARG A 51 11.48 8.33 -6.60
N GLY A 52 10.74 7.29 -6.95
CA GLY A 52 10.96 6.54 -8.19
C GLY A 52 10.73 7.37 -9.44
N ALA A 53 9.65 8.17 -9.47
CA ALA A 53 9.35 9.05 -10.58
C ALA A 53 10.40 10.16 -10.76
N LEU A 54 10.87 10.75 -9.66
CA LEU A 54 11.91 11.79 -9.68
C LEU A 54 13.26 11.22 -10.15
N ASP A 55 13.60 10.00 -9.75
CA ASP A 55 14.88 9.36 -10.09
C ASP A 55 15.10 9.16 -11.59
N VAL A 56 14.00 8.91 -12.31
CA VAL A 56 13.99 8.72 -13.78
C VAL A 56 13.43 9.93 -14.53
N GLN A 57 13.16 11.02 -13.80
CA GLN A 57 12.55 12.24 -14.32
C GLN A 57 11.28 11.97 -15.14
N ALA A 58 10.40 11.10 -14.65
CA ALA A 58 9.16 10.74 -15.32
C ALA A 58 8.32 11.98 -15.65
N ARG A 59 7.63 11.96 -16.80
CA ARG A 59 6.74 13.04 -17.23
C ARG A 59 5.40 13.04 -16.49
N GLU A 60 4.98 11.89 -15.98
CA GLU A 60 3.70 11.67 -15.33
C GLU A 60 3.75 10.46 -14.39
N ILE A 61 2.68 10.29 -13.60
CA ILE A 61 2.40 9.07 -12.84
C ILE A 61 1.20 8.36 -13.47
N ASN A 62 1.44 7.35 -14.31
CA ASN A 62 0.36 6.60 -14.97
C ASN A 62 -0.16 5.44 -14.09
N ASP A 63 -1.24 4.80 -14.54
CA ASP A 63 -1.89 3.73 -13.77
C ASP A 63 -1.03 2.47 -13.64
N VAL A 64 -0.16 2.18 -14.62
CA VAL A 64 0.77 1.05 -14.55
C VAL A 64 1.78 1.27 -13.42
N MET A 65 2.29 2.51 -13.26
CA MET A 65 3.17 2.89 -12.14
C MET A 65 2.46 2.76 -10.78
N LYS A 66 1.17 3.14 -10.69
CA LYS A 66 0.37 2.96 -9.46
C LYS A 66 0.20 1.47 -9.12
N MET A 67 -0.08 0.64 -10.12
CA MET A 67 -0.18 -0.81 -9.93
C MET A 67 1.17 -1.42 -9.52
N ALA A 68 2.29 -0.96 -10.08
CA ALA A 68 3.62 -1.37 -9.69
C ALA A 68 3.92 -1.01 -8.22
N ALA A 69 3.56 0.20 -7.78
CA ALA A 69 3.67 0.60 -6.39
C ALA A 69 2.83 -0.29 -5.46
N ALA A 70 1.57 -0.55 -5.80
CA ALA A 70 0.69 -1.41 -5.00
C ALA A 70 1.25 -2.84 -4.84
N ARG A 71 1.76 -3.42 -5.95
CA ARG A 71 2.43 -4.73 -5.92
C ARG A 71 3.72 -4.72 -5.11
N ALA A 72 4.51 -3.65 -5.20
CA ALA A 72 5.74 -3.50 -4.43
C ALA A 72 5.47 -3.42 -2.92
N ILE A 73 4.41 -2.72 -2.50
CA ILE A 73 3.97 -2.67 -1.10
C ILE A 73 3.51 -4.05 -0.64
N ALA A 74 2.64 -4.72 -1.41
CA ALA A 74 2.13 -6.04 -1.05
C ALA A 74 3.25 -7.09 -0.95
N GLY A 75 4.24 -7.03 -1.84
CA GLY A 75 5.39 -7.95 -1.87
C GLY A 75 6.42 -7.74 -0.76
N ILE A 76 6.18 -6.84 0.20
CA ILE A 76 6.99 -6.70 1.42
C ILE A 76 6.58 -7.73 2.46
N ILE A 77 5.27 -8.04 2.55
CA ILE A 77 4.77 -9.06 3.47
C ILE A 77 5.14 -10.44 2.91
N GLN A 78 5.90 -11.20 3.68
CA GLN A 78 6.31 -12.55 3.33
C GLN A 78 5.24 -13.56 3.78
N SER A 79 5.15 -14.73 3.11
CA SER A 79 4.09 -15.71 3.38
C SER A 79 4.10 -16.27 4.81
N ASP A 80 5.24 -16.25 5.49
CA ASP A 80 5.42 -16.68 6.88
C ASP A 80 5.02 -15.61 7.92
N THR A 81 4.92 -14.35 7.50
CA THR A 81 4.49 -13.21 8.33
C THR A 81 3.07 -12.75 8.03
N LEU A 82 2.47 -13.26 6.96
CA LEU A 82 1.10 -12.97 6.56
C LEU A 82 0.11 -13.57 7.56
N THR A 83 -0.65 -12.71 8.22
CA THR A 83 -1.73 -13.09 9.14
C THR A 83 -2.95 -12.21 8.91
N GLU A 84 -4.08 -12.53 9.53
CA GLU A 84 -5.31 -11.71 9.45
C GLU A 84 -5.11 -10.29 9.99
N ASP A 85 -4.11 -10.09 10.85
CA ASP A 85 -3.71 -8.81 11.44
C ASP A 85 -2.44 -8.19 10.82
N CYS A 86 -1.86 -8.84 9.81
CA CYS A 86 -0.64 -8.38 9.14
C CYS A 86 -0.76 -8.63 7.62
N ILE A 87 -1.61 -7.83 6.96
CA ILE A 87 -1.79 -7.88 5.49
C ILE A 87 -1.10 -6.71 4.76
N ILE A 88 -0.53 -5.76 5.50
CA ILE A 88 0.12 -4.56 4.97
C ILE A 88 1.30 -4.18 5.87
N PRO A 89 2.44 -3.72 5.33
CA PRO A 89 3.58 -3.33 6.15
C PRO A 89 3.29 -2.10 7.00
N SER A 90 4.06 -1.94 8.07
CA SER A 90 4.06 -0.72 8.88
C SER A 90 4.51 0.49 8.05
N VAL A 91 3.93 1.66 8.31
CA VAL A 91 4.36 2.95 7.72
C VAL A 91 5.82 3.29 8.06
N PHE A 92 6.39 2.65 9.09
CA PHE A 92 7.79 2.82 9.50
C PHE A 92 8.73 1.75 8.94
N ASP A 93 8.24 0.81 8.15
CA ASP A 93 9.08 -0.19 7.50
C ASP A 93 9.98 0.49 6.45
N LYS A 94 11.29 0.49 6.74
CA LYS A 94 12.32 1.13 5.92
C LYS A 94 12.47 0.49 4.54
N GLN A 95 11.92 -0.70 4.31
CA GLN A 95 11.95 -1.37 3.01
C GLN A 95 10.90 -0.82 2.03
N VAL A 96 9.85 -0.14 2.52
CA VAL A 96 8.72 0.32 1.70
C VAL A 96 9.18 1.32 0.64
N VAL A 97 9.79 2.42 1.06
CA VAL A 97 10.21 3.49 0.15
C VAL A 97 11.17 3.00 -0.94
N PRO A 98 12.30 2.30 -0.66
CA PRO A 98 13.22 1.87 -1.70
C PRO A 98 12.61 0.85 -2.66
N ARG A 99 11.77 -0.09 -2.18
CA ARG A 99 11.12 -1.08 -3.04
C ARG A 99 10.10 -0.44 -3.98
N VAL A 100 9.24 0.44 -3.44
CA VAL A 100 8.25 1.16 -4.25
C VAL A 100 8.95 2.07 -5.26
N ALA A 101 10.00 2.79 -4.85
CA ALA A 101 10.75 3.66 -5.75
C ALA A 101 11.39 2.88 -6.92
N ALA A 102 12.03 1.74 -6.63
CA ALA A 102 12.62 0.90 -7.66
C ALA A 102 11.57 0.38 -8.66
N ALA A 103 10.44 -0.12 -8.16
CA ALA A 103 9.34 -0.60 -9.01
C ALA A 103 8.76 0.51 -9.89
N VAL A 104 8.51 1.69 -9.31
CA VAL A 104 7.95 2.84 -10.04
C VAL A 104 8.93 3.38 -11.08
N ALA A 105 10.22 3.49 -10.74
CA ALA A 105 11.27 3.91 -11.67
C ALA A 105 11.39 2.93 -12.86
N GLN A 106 11.34 1.63 -12.59
CA GLN A 106 11.38 0.60 -13.62
C GLN A 106 10.16 0.71 -14.55
N THR A 107 8.95 0.76 -13.99
CA THR A 107 7.72 0.86 -14.78
C THR A 107 7.65 2.16 -15.59
N ALA A 108 8.13 3.28 -15.05
CA ALA A 108 8.19 4.53 -15.80
C ALA A 108 9.07 4.44 -17.06
N ARG A 109 10.14 3.64 -17.03
CA ARG A 109 10.96 3.34 -18.22
C ARG A 109 10.20 2.47 -19.20
N GLU A 110 9.58 1.39 -18.70
CA GLU A 110 8.82 0.44 -19.51
C GLU A 110 7.64 1.08 -20.25
N THR A 111 6.95 2.02 -19.61
CA THR A 111 5.84 2.76 -20.22
C THR A 111 6.30 3.98 -21.03
N GLY A 112 7.60 4.22 -21.17
CA GLY A 112 8.16 5.30 -21.99
C GLY A 112 7.96 6.72 -21.45
N VAL A 113 7.62 6.88 -20.16
CA VAL A 113 7.40 8.21 -19.54
C VAL A 113 8.66 8.74 -18.85
N ALA A 114 9.67 7.90 -18.61
CA ALA A 114 10.97 8.28 -18.08
C ALA A 114 11.78 9.11 -19.10
N ARG A 115 12.47 10.15 -18.61
CA ARG A 115 13.43 10.93 -19.42
C ARG A 115 14.89 10.53 -19.16
N LYS A 116 15.14 9.87 -18.02
CA LYS A 116 16.44 9.30 -17.68
C LYS A 116 16.30 7.78 -17.61
N THR A 117 16.94 7.09 -18.56
CA THR A 117 17.00 5.63 -18.65
C THR A 117 18.03 5.08 -17.68
#